data_AF-A0A955MCZ1-F1
#
_entry.id   AF-A0A955MCZ1-F1
#
_cell.length_a   1.000
_cell.length_b   1.000
_cell.length_c   1.000
_cell.angle_alpha   90.00
_cell.angle_beta   90.00
_cell.angle_gamma   90.00
#
_symmetry.space_group_name_H-M   'P 1'
#
loop_
_entity.id
_entity.type
_entity.pdbx_description
1 polymer ?
#
loop_
_entity_poly.entity_id
_entity_poly.type
_entity_poly.pdbx_seq_one_letter_code
_entity_poly.pdbx_strand_id
1 'polypeptide(L)' 'MKKLKPVKSSQLIRQLKKAGFKKIRQKGSHIFFRHDDGRTTVVPHHKGEEISKGLLHKILSDTELTPSDIF' A
#
# COMPACT_ATOMS: atom_id res chain seq x y z
N MET A 1 3.55 -8.18 -19.38
CA MET A 1 3.50 -7.46 -18.08
C MET A 1 2.19 -6.69 -17.99
N LYS A 2 1.38 -6.89 -16.93
CA LYS A 2 0.11 -6.17 -16.74
C LYS A 2 0.44 -4.71 -16.37
N LYS A 3 -0.10 -3.74 -17.13
CA LYS A 3 0.16 -2.31 -16.85
C LYS A 3 -0.43 -1.95 -15.48
N LEU A 4 0.42 -1.45 -14.57
CA LEU A 4 0.00 -0.88 -13.29
C LEU A 4 -0.82 0.39 -13.56
N LYS A 5 -2.03 0.41 -13.00
CA LYS A 5 -2.93 1.56 -12.99
C LYS A 5 -2.84 2.25 -11.62
N PRO A 6 -3.09 3.57 -11.53
CA PRO A 6 -3.34 4.20 -10.25
C PRO A 6 -4.43 3.45 -9.47
N VAL A 7 -4.28 3.36 -8.15
CA VAL A 7 -5.22 2.67 -7.27
C VAL A 7 -5.64 3.59 -6.14
N LYS A 8 -6.90 3.52 -5.73
CA LYS A 8 -7.36 4.25 -4.55
C LYS A 8 -6.57 3.81 -3.32
N SER A 9 -6.12 4.77 -2.52
CA SER A 9 -5.41 4.50 -1.27
C SER A 9 -6.18 3.54 -0.35
N SER A 10 -7.50 3.65 -0.30
CA SER A 10 -8.38 2.76 0.47
C SER A 10 -8.35 1.30 0.00
N GLN A 11 -8.25 1.06 -1.32
CA GLN A 11 -8.12 -0.29 -1.87
C GLN A 11 -6.77 -0.90 -1.49
N LEU A 12 -5.69 -0.13 -1.63
CA LEU A 12 -4.34 -0.58 -1.24
C LEU A 12 -4.26 -0.92 0.25
N ILE A 13 -4.79 -0.05 1.11
CA ILE A 13 -4.85 -0.28 2.56
C ILE A 13 -5.60 -1.57 2.90
N ARG A 14 -6.72 -1.85 2.21
CA ARG A 14 -7.49 -3.08 2.42
C ARG A 14 -6.67 -4.32 2.05
N GLN A 15 -5.93 -4.28 0.95
CA GLN A 15 -5.11 -5.41 0.52
C GLN A 15 -3.91 -5.63 1.44
N LEU A 16 -3.25 -4.56 1.89
CA LEU A 16 -2.19 -4.65 2.89
C LEU A 16 -2.68 -5.34 4.17
N LYS A 17 -3.86 -4.96 4.68
CA LYS A 17 -4.45 -5.62 5.85
C LYS A 17 -4.74 -7.10 5.63
N LYS A 18 -5.24 -7.47 4.43
CA LYS A 18 -5.47 -8.88 4.07
C LYS A 18 -4.18 -9.68 3.98
N ALA A 19 -3.10 -9.04 3.53
CA ALA A 19 -1.76 -9.61 3.49
C ALA A 19 -1.05 -9.61 4.87
N GLY A 20 -1.77 -9.32 5.96
CA GLY A 20 -1.22 -9.39 7.32
C GLY A 20 -0.53 -8.11 7.82
N PHE A 21 -0.46 -7.04 7.02
CA PHE A 21 0.13 -5.79 7.48
C PHE A 21 -0.80 -5.07 8.47
N LYS A 22 -0.22 -4.63 9.59
CA LYS A 22 -0.90 -3.87 10.63
C LYS A 22 -0.55 -2.41 10.52
N LYS A 23 -1.54 -1.54 10.69
CA LYS A 23 -1.32 -0.09 10.88
C LYS A 23 -0.68 0.11 12.25
N ILE A 24 0.52 0.67 12.28
CA ILE A 24 1.23 0.91 13.55
C ILE A 24 1.08 2.36 14.00
N ARG A 25 1.21 3.31 13.08
CA ARG A 25 1.09 4.75 13.38
C ARG A 25 0.63 5.54 12.17
N GLN A 26 0.19 6.77 12.42
CA GLN A 26 -0.19 7.72 11.39
C GLN A 26 0.32 9.11 11.78
N LYS A 27 0.91 9.83 10.81
CA LYS A 27 1.26 11.26 10.94
C LYS A 27 0.66 12.01 9.76
N GLY A 28 -0.30 12.88 10.04
CA GLY A 28 -1.12 13.48 8.98
C GLY A 28 -1.83 12.40 8.16
N SER A 29 -1.72 12.46 6.83
CA SER A 29 -2.26 11.44 5.92
C SER A 29 -1.40 10.21 5.74
N HIS A 30 -0.17 10.21 6.24
CA HIS A 30 0.76 9.11 6.00
C HIS A 30 0.57 8.03 7.07
N ILE A 31 0.16 6.85 6.62
CA ILE A 31 -0.08 5.69 7.47
C ILE A 31 1.10 4.73 7.32
N PHE A 32 1.76 4.41 8.44
CA PHE A 32 2.84 3.44 8.47
C PHE A 32 2.29 2.04 8.80
N PHE A 33 2.64 1.08 7.95
CA PHE A 33 2.26 -0.33 8.05
C PHE A 33 3.49 -1.19 8.33
N ARG A 34 3.29 -2.24 9.13
CA ARG A 34 4.30 -3.26 9.43
C ARG A 34 3.67 -4.64 9.39
N HIS A 35 4.37 -5.59 8.78
CA HIS A 35 4.07 -7.01 8.88
C HIS A 35 4.93 -7.65 9.98
N ASP A 36 4.46 -8.75 10.56
CA ASP A 36 5.14 -9.40 11.69
C ASP A 36 6.52 -9.99 11.29
N ASP A 37 6.72 -10.27 10.00
CA ASP A 37 8.03 -10.69 9.41
C ASP A 37 9.04 -9.54 9.22
N GLY A 38 8.68 -8.30 9.57
CA GLY A 38 9.56 -7.14 9.50
C GLY A 38 9.39 -6.25 8.27
N ARG A 39 8.61 -6.64 7.25
CA ARG A 39 8.32 -5.77 6.10
C ARG A 39 7.52 -4.54 6.53
N THR A 40 7.83 -3.39 5.94
CA THR A 40 7.18 -2.12 6.29
C THR A 40 6.95 -1.24 5.08
N THR A 41 5.88 -0.46 5.09
CA THR A 41 5.63 0.54 4.05
C THR A 41 4.85 1.74 4.59
N VAL A 42 4.79 2.82 3.80
CA VAL A 42 4.00 4.02 4.11
C VAL A 42 3.01 4.26 2.98
N VAL A 43 1.74 4.43 3.35
CA VAL A 43 0.66 4.75 2.41
C VAL A 43 0.10 6.13 2.72
N PRO A 44 0.14 7.10 1.80
CA PRO A 44 -0.62 8.34 1.93
C PRO A 44 -2.12 8.03 1.77
N HIS A 45 -2.91 8.65 2.64
CA HIS A 45 -4.35 8.44 2.69
C HIS A 45 -5.10 9.76 2.86
N HIS A 46 -5.41 10.39 1.72
CA HIS A 46 -6.42 11.44 1.62
C HIS A 46 -7.70 10.93 0.93
N LYS A 47 -8.83 11.59 1.22
CA LYS A 47 -10.12 11.26 0.59
C LYS A 47 -10.03 11.48 -0.92
N GLY A 48 -10.29 10.42 -1.70
CA GLY A 48 -10.28 10.47 -3.16
C GLY A 48 -8.90 10.36 -3.81
N GLU A 49 -7.84 10.19 -3.03
CA GLU A 49 -6.48 10.09 -3.56
C GLU A 49 -6.20 8.72 -4.21
N GLU A 50 -5.57 8.78 -5.38
CA GLU A 50 -4.99 7.63 -6.06
C GLU A 50 -3.48 7.60 -5.89
N ILE A 51 -2.95 6.41 -5.63
CA ILE A 51 -1.53 6.16 -5.53
C ILE A 51 -0.93 6.16 -6.93
N SER A 52 0.00 7.09 -7.18
CA SER A 52 0.74 7.17 -8.44
C SER A 52 1.49 5.87 -8.72
N LYS A 53 1.74 5.57 -10.00
CA LYS A 53 2.39 4.30 -10.41
C LYS A 53 3.76 4.09 -9.75
N GLY A 54 4.57 5.14 -9.65
CA GLY A 54 5.90 5.05 -9.03
C GLY A 54 5.81 4.72 -7.55
N LEU A 55 4.91 5.37 -6.82
CA LEU A 55 4.68 5.07 -5.41
C LEU A 55 4.09 3.68 -5.21
N LEU A 56 3.15 3.26 -6.07
CA LEU A 56 2.59 1.92 -6.05
C LEU A 56 3.66 0.85 -6.27
N HIS A 57 4.57 1.04 -7.23
CA HIS A 57 5.71 0.16 -7.44
C HIS A 57 6.59 0.04 -6.19
N LYS A 58 6.90 1.17 -5.55
CA LYS A 58 7.66 1.17 -4.30
C LYS A 58 6.96 0.38 -3.21
N ILE A 59 5.66 0.64 -2.99
CA ILE A 59 4.88 -0.06 -1.96
C ILE A 59 4.82 -1.57 -2.25
N LEU A 60 4.63 -1.97 -3.51
CA LEU A 60 4.65 -3.38 -3.89
C LEU A 60 6.01 -4.03 -3.62
N SER A 61 7.11 -3.34 -3.91
CA SER A 61 8.46 -3.80 -3.59
C SER A 61 8.69 -3.93 -2.08
N ASP A 62 8.30 -2.92 -1.30
CA ASP A 62 8.45 -2.91 0.16
C ASP A 62 7.64 -4.01 0.85
N THR A 63 6.54 -4.44 0.22
CA THR A 63 5.59 -5.42 0.78
C THR A 63 5.69 -6.80 0.16
N GLU A 64 6.54 -6.95 -0.88
CA GLU A 64 6.66 -8.12 -1.74
C GLU A 64 5.31 -8.61 -2.30
N LEU A 65 4.38 -7.67 -2.51
CA LEU A 65 3.12 -7.94 -3.17
C LEU A 65 3.26 -7.74 -4.68
N THR A 66 2.41 -8.42 -5.42
CA THR A 66 2.30 -8.29 -6.87
C THR A 66 1.10 -7.44 -7.26
N PRO A 67 1.05 -6.90 -8.50
CA PRO A 67 -0.15 -6.23 -8.98
C PRO A 67 -1.42 -7.08 -8.87
N SER A 68 -1.32 -8.40 -9.00
CA SER A 68 -2.46 -9.33 -8.88
C SER A 68 -3.04 -9.39 -7.47
N ASP A 69 -2.27 -9.04 -6.44
CA ASP A 69 -2.77 -8.95 -5.07
C ASP A 69 -3.60 -7.67 -4.84
N ILE A 70 -3.39 -6.67 -5.70
CA ILE A 70 -4.09 -5.38 -5.63
C ILE A 70 -5.31 -5.33 -6.54
N PHE A 71 -5.23 -5.88 -7.76
CA PHE A 71 -6.24 -5.83 -8.82
C PHE A 71 -7.02 -7.13 -9.01
#